data_AF-A0A1Y1CHV1-F1
#
_entry.id   AF-A0A1Y1CHV1-F1
#
_cell.length_a   1.000
_cell.length_b   1.000
_cell.length_c   1.000
_cell.angle_alpha   90.00
_cell.angle_beta   90.00
_cell.angle_gamma   90.00
#
_symmetry.space_group_name_H-M   'P 1'
#
loop_
_entity.id
_entity.type
_entity.pdbx_description
1 polymer ?
#
loop_
_entity_poly.entity_id
_entity_poly.type
_entity_poly.pdbx_seq_one_letter_code
_entity_poly.pdbx_strand_id
1 'polypeptide(L)'
;MKNSILVLMSILLLSATLLSSCQSSAKKEKKAEEKVQDAKMDLADIRLDTISKYEQFKIEAEKVIIAQENNIKELKDKMASEKKEINGDYSKKLVELESKNNELKKKLADFKNDGQDKWDSFKNEFNHDMNKLGKAFKDLTVENKK
;
A
#
# COMPACT_ATOMS: atom_id res chain seq x y z
N MET A 1 29.89 -18.62 -13.22
CA MET A 1 30.74 -18.20 -12.10
C MET A 1 30.62 -16.68 -11.98
N LYS A 2 30.31 -16.23 -10.76
CA LYS A 2 30.28 -14.84 -10.31
C LYS A 2 31.62 -14.18 -10.67
N ASN A 3 31.62 -12.90 -11.01
CA ASN A 3 32.48 -11.89 -10.39
C ASN A 3 32.06 -10.48 -10.84
N SER A 4 32.10 -9.59 -9.86
CA SER A 4 31.51 -8.26 -9.82
C SER A 4 32.63 -7.20 -9.83
N ILE A 5 32.25 -5.97 -10.19
CA ILE A 5 32.94 -4.69 -9.94
C ILE A 5 34.14 -4.37 -10.85
N LEU A 6 34.03 -3.25 -11.57
CA LEU A 6 35.02 -2.16 -11.55
C LEU A 6 34.39 -0.87 -12.11
N VAL A 7 34.12 0.06 -11.21
CA VAL A 7 33.93 1.48 -11.51
C VAL A 7 35.30 2.03 -11.91
N LEU A 8 35.42 2.70 -13.06
CA LEU A 8 36.41 3.76 -13.18
C LEU A 8 36.00 4.80 -14.24
N MET A 9 35.98 6.03 -13.77
CA MET A 9 35.82 7.29 -14.47
C MET A 9 36.88 7.42 -15.58
N SER A 10 36.50 7.88 -16.76
CA SER A 10 37.46 8.37 -17.77
C SER A 10 36.92 9.66 -18.38
N ILE A 11 37.48 10.74 -17.89
CA ILE A 11 37.45 12.08 -18.47
C ILE A 11 38.11 12.00 -19.85
N LEU A 12 37.40 12.43 -20.89
CA LEU A 12 38.01 12.76 -22.18
C LEU A 12 37.70 14.22 -22.48
N LEU A 13 38.73 15.05 -22.28
CA LEU A 13 38.79 16.44 -22.72
C LEU A 13 38.75 16.52 -24.25
N LEU A 14 37.83 17.35 -24.72
CA LEU A 14 37.94 18.33 -25.83
C LEU A 14 38.91 18.03 -26.98
N SER A 15 38.34 17.82 -28.15
CA SER A 15 38.87 18.41 -29.39
C SER A 15 37.79 19.30 -30.01
N ALA A 16 37.93 20.60 -29.78
CA ALA A 16 37.18 21.63 -30.49
C ALA A 16 37.73 21.73 -31.92
N THR A 17 36.99 21.19 -32.89
CA THR A 17 37.14 21.57 -34.30
C THR A 17 36.05 22.55 -34.66
N LEU A 18 36.48 23.76 -34.96
CA LEU A 18 35.70 24.92 -35.31
C LEU A 18 35.10 24.81 -36.73
N LEU A 19 33.86 25.31 -36.85
CA LEU A 19 33.21 25.94 -38.00
C LEU A 19 32.52 25.07 -39.07
N SER A 20 31.21 24.94 -38.92
CA SER A 20 30.25 25.15 -40.02
C SER A 20 28.90 25.65 -39.50
N SER A 21 28.56 26.87 -39.92
CA SER A 21 27.24 27.53 -39.92
C SER A 21 26.34 27.45 -38.68
N CYS A 22 26.21 28.59 -38.02
CA CYS A 22 25.20 28.92 -37.02
C CYS A 22 23.76 28.73 -37.58
N GLN A 23 23.05 27.67 -37.17
CA GLN A 23 21.59 27.63 -37.26
C GLN A 23 20.96 26.77 -36.14
N SER A 24 20.51 27.48 -35.10
CA SER A 24 19.46 27.10 -34.12
C SER A 24 19.77 26.06 -33.03
N SER A 25 20.62 26.43 -32.07
CA SER A 25 20.60 25.89 -30.69
C SER A 25 19.26 26.09 -29.98
N ALA A 26 18.45 27.07 -30.39
CA ALA A 26 17.11 27.34 -29.83
C ALA A 26 16.06 26.23 -30.08
N LYS A 27 16.28 25.30 -31.02
CA LYS A 27 15.33 24.21 -31.33
C LYS A 27 15.53 22.94 -30.50
N LYS A 28 16.69 22.78 -29.83
CA LYS A 28 16.97 21.64 -28.95
C LYS A 28 16.63 21.92 -27.48
N GLU A 29 16.61 23.19 -27.08
CA GLU A 29 16.26 23.62 -25.72
C GLU A 29 14.74 23.61 -25.48
N LYS A 30 13.93 24.10 -26.44
CA LYS A 30 12.45 24.02 -26.39
C LYS A 30 11.89 22.59 -26.34
N LYS A 31 12.53 21.64 -27.03
CA LYS A 31 12.07 20.23 -27.10
C LYS A 31 12.45 19.42 -25.84
N ALA A 32 13.39 19.93 -25.04
CA ALA A 32 13.72 19.38 -23.73
C ALA A 32 12.83 19.98 -22.65
N GLU A 33 12.50 21.28 -22.73
CA GLU A 33 11.54 21.92 -21.83
C GLU A 33 10.10 21.37 -21.99
N GLU A 34 9.61 21.19 -23.22
CA GLU A 34 8.28 20.58 -23.46
C GLU A 34 8.19 19.17 -22.87
N LYS A 35 9.19 18.32 -23.10
CA LYS A 35 9.21 16.95 -22.54
C LYS A 35 9.32 16.91 -21.01
N VAL A 36 10.00 17.88 -20.41
CA VAL A 36 10.10 18.00 -18.95
C VAL A 36 8.81 18.54 -18.34
N GLN A 37 8.07 19.40 -19.06
CA GLN A 37 6.76 19.87 -18.61
C GLN A 37 5.68 18.80 -18.74
N ASP A 38 5.63 18.05 -19.85
CA ASP A 38 4.71 16.93 -20.04
C ASP A 38 4.96 15.84 -18.98
N ALA A 39 6.22 15.46 -18.75
CA ALA A 39 6.55 14.47 -17.72
C ALA A 39 6.20 14.96 -16.29
N LYS A 40 6.23 16.27 -16.02
CA LYS A 40 5.82 16.83 -14.73
C LYS A 40 4.31 16.86 -14.56
N MET A 41 3.56 17.15 -15.62
CA MET A 41 2.10 17.15 -15.63
C MET A 41 1.56 15.72 -15.52
N ASP A 42 2.11 14.78 -16.29
CA ASP A 42 1.78 13.35 -16.19
C ASP A 42 2.14 12.80 -14.80
N LEU A 43 3.31 13.16 -14.25
CA LEU A 43 3.69 12.76 -12.90
C LEU A 43 2.76 13.36 -11.83
N ALA A 44 2.31 14.61 -12.02
CA ALA A 44 1.37 15.26 -11.11
C ALA A 44 -0.02 14.60 -11.17
N ASP A 45 -0.52 14.28 -12.37
CA ASP A 45 -1.81 13.59 -12.56
C ASP A 45 -1.77 12.15 -12.06
N ILE A 46 -0.70 11.39 -12.36
CA ILE A 46 -0.47 10.06 -11.78
C ILE A 46 -0.40 10.16 -10.26
N ARG A 47 0.27 11.18 -9.72
CA ARG A 47 0.38 11.38 -8.27
C ARG A 47 -0.96 11.74 -7.64
N LEU A 48 -1.77 12.59 -8.27
CA LEU A 48 -3.12 12.95 -7.81
C LEU A 48 -4.07 11.76 -7.85
N ASP A 49 -4.07 10.98 -8.94
CA ASP A 49 -4.87 9.76 -9.08
C ASP A 49 -4.44 8.68 -8.05
N THR A 50 -3.12 8.54 -7.82
CA THR A 50 -2.59 7.63 -6.80
C THR A 50 -2.95 8.07 -5.38
N ILE A 51 -2.87 9.37 -5.07
CA ILE A 51 -3.30 9.91 -3.76
C ILE A 51 -4.80 9.66 -3.56
N SER A 52 -5.63 9.92 -4.58
CA SER A 52 -7.07 9.68 -4.53
C SER A 52 -7.41 8.20 -4.28
N LYS A 53 -6.78 7.29 -5.04
CA LYS A 53 -6.94 5.83 -4.87
C LYS A 53 -6.50 5.35 -3.49
N TYR A 54 -5.44 5.94 -2.94
CA TYR A 54 -4.92 5.61 -1.62
C TYR A 54 -5.86 6.05 -0.50
N GLU A 55 -6.34 7.29 -0.53
CA GLU A 55 -7.28 7.79 0.50
C GLU A 55 -8.62 7.05 0.43
N GLN A 56 -9.13 6.75 -0.77
CA GLN A 56 -10.31 5.90 -0.92
C GLN A 56 -10.10 4.50 -0.33
N PHE A 57 -8.95 3.87 -0.61
CA PHE A 57 -8.65 2.57 -0.02
C PHE A 57 -8.60 2.61 1.50
N LYS A 58 -7.99 3.64 2.09
CA LYS A 58 -7.97 3.81 3.55
C LYS A 58 -9.38 3.88 4.13
N ILE A 59 -10.22 4.72 3.55
CA ILE A 59 -11.61 4.88 4.01
C ILE A 59 -12.35 3.54 3.96
N GLU A 60 -12.22 2.80 2.86
CA GLU A 60 -12.88 1.49 2.73
C GLU A 60 -12.29 0.45 3.69
N ALA A 61 -10.96 0.42 3.86
CA ALA A 61 -10.30 -0.45 4.82
C ALA A 61 -10.75 -0.17 6.27
N GLU A 62 -10.82 1.11 6.67
CA GLU A 62 -11.30 1.53 7.99
C GLU A 62 -12.75 1.11 8.21
N LYS A 63 -13.63 1.30 7.22
CA LYS A 63 -15.03 0.86 7.31
C LYS A 63 -15.13 -0.64 7.58
N VAL A 64 -14.37 -1.47 6.85
CA VAL A 64 -14.40 -2.92 7.03
C VAL A 64 -13.84 -3.33 8.39
N ILE A 65 -12.75 -2.70 8.85
CA ILE A 65 -12.20 -2.95 10.19
C ILE A 65 -13.21 -2.59 11.28
N ILE A 66 -13.84 -1.41 11.21
CA ILE A 66 -14.85 -0.97 12.19
C ILE A 66 -16.04 -1.93 12.21
N ALA A 67 -16.52 -2.37 11.04
CA ALA A 67 -17.58 -3.37 10.96
C ALA A 67 -17.18 -4.68 11.65
N GLN A 68 -15.93 -5.12 11.46
CA GLN A 68 -15.41 -6.34 12.08
C GLN A 68 -15.28 -6.21 13.61
N GLU A 69 -14.86 -5.05 14.11
CA GLU A 69 -14.81 -4.76 15.54
C GLU A 69 -16.20 -4.75 16.18
N ASN A 70 -17.18 -4.14 15.51
CA ASN A 70 -18.57 -4.13 15.97
C ASN A 70 -19.14 -5.55 16.03
N ASN A 71 -18.87 -6.38 15.01
CA ASN A 71 -19.31 -7.77 14.98
C ASN A 71 -18.69 -8.60 16.12
N ILE A 72 -17.41 -8.39 16.43
CA ILE A 72 -16.74 -9.04 17.57
C ILE A 72 -17.36 -8.60 18.89
N LYS A 73 -17.63 -7.29 19.04
CA LYS A 73 -18.28 -6.75 20.23
C LYS A 73 -19.67 -7.33 20.43
N GLU A 74 -20.51 -7.34 19.39
CA GLU A 74 -21.86 -7.90 19.45
C GLU A 74 -21.83 -9.39 19.82
N LEU A 75 -20.87 -10.14 19.27
CA LEU A 75 -20.69 -11.55 19.60
C LEU A 75 -20.35 -11.75 21.08
N LYS A 76 -19.44 -10.93 21.63
CA LYS A 76 -19.11 -10.95 23.06
C LYS A 76 -20.32 -10.60 23.94
N ASP A 77 -21.05 -9.55 23.58
CA ASP A 77 -22.24 -9.10 24.32
C ASP A 77 -23.32 -10.19 24.34
N LYS A 78 -23.58 -10.81 23.19
CA LYS A 78 -24.54 -11.91 23.07
C LYS A 78 -24.15 -13.11 23.95
N MET A 79 -22.87 -13.50 23.94
CA MET A 79 -22.39 -14.62 24.76
C MET A 79 -22.53 -14.34 26.26
N ALA A 80 -22.23 -13.11 26.69
CA ALA A 80 -22.44 -12.68 28.07
C ALA A 80 -23.94 -12.73 28.45
N SER A 81 -24.83 -12.26 27.57
CA SER A 81 -26.28 -12.28 27.83
C SER A 81 -26.87 -13.69 27.87
N GLU A 82 -26.36 -14.61 27.05
CA GLU A 82 -26.86 -15.98 26.96
C GLU A 82 -26.25 -16.88 28.06
N LYS A 83 -25.35 -16.36 28.91
CA LYS A 83 -24.57 -17.11 29.90
C LYS A 83 -23.92 -18.37 29.31
N LYS A 84 -23.62 -18.34 28.01
CA LYS A 84 -22.98 -19.47 27.33
C LYS A 84 -21.56 -19.58 27.85
N GLU A 85 -21.21 -20.78 28.32
CA GLU A 85 -19.84 -21.06 28.73
C GLU A 85 -18.94 -20.97 27.51
N ILE A 86 -18.09 -19.94 27.48
CA ILE A 86 -17.11 -19.78 26.41
C ILE A 86 -15.99 -20.77 26.67
N ASN A 87 -15.85 -21.79 25.83
CA ASN A 87 -14.68 -22.65 25.94
C ASN A 87 -13.39 -21.81 25.70
N GLY A 88 -12.30 -22.21 26.33
CA GLY A 88 -11.06 -21.42 26.32
C GLY A 88 -10.53 -21.13 24.91
N ASP A 89 -10.80 -22.01 23.95
CA ASP A 89 -10.34 -21.84 22.57
C ASP A 89 -11.15 -20.81 21.79
N TYR A 90 -12.45 -20.69 22.05
CA TYR A 90 -13.28 -19.64 21.48
C TYR A 90 -12.86 -18.25 21.99
N SER A 91 -12.60 -18.12 23.30
CA SER A 91 -12.07 -16.87 23.88
C SER A 91 -10.72 -16.49 23.27
N LYS A 92 -9.81 -17.45 23.07
CA LYS A 92 -8.52 -17.20 22.40
C LYS A 92 -8.73 -16.70 20.97
N LYS A 93 -9.58 -17.37 20.19
CA LYS A 93 -9.88 -16.94 18.80
C LYS A 93 -10.45 -15.52 18.75
N LEU A 94 -11.32 -15.13 19.68
CA LEU A 94 -11.81 -13.74 19.77
C LEU A 94 -10.67 -12.74 20.01
N VAL A 95 -9.79 -13.02 20.96
CA VAL A 95 -8.63 -12.16 21.26
C VAL A 95 -7.68 -12.07 20.05
N GLU A 96 -7.45 -13.17 19.35
CA GLU A 96 -6.65 -13.18 18.11
C GLU A 96 -7.27 -12.32 17.01
N LEU A 97 -8.59 -12.35 16.84
CA LEU A 97 -9.30 -11.52 15.87
C LEU A 97 -9.17 -10.02 16.21
N GLU A 98 -9.25 -9.67 17.50
CA GLU A 98 -9.03 -8.28 17.96
C GLU A 98 -7.59 -7.83 17.74
N SER A 99 -6.61 -8.69 18.04
CA SER A 99 -5.19 -8.41 17.79
C SER A 99 -4.96 -8.10 16.30
N LYS A 100 -5.51 -8.93 15.41
CA LYS A 100 -5.39 -8.76 13.96
C LYS A 100 -6.05 -7.47 13.47
N ASN A 101 -7.21 -7.09 14.01
CA ASN A 101 -7.82 -5.78 13.71
C ASN A 101 -6.88 -4.62 14.08
N ASN A 102 -6.27 -4.67 15.26
CA ASN A 102 -5.32 -3.65 15.72
C ASN A 102 -4.07 -3.60 14.85
N GLU A 103 -3.54 -4.76 14.45
CA GLU A 103 -2.41 -4.86 13.51
C GLU A 103 -2.75 -4.23 12.16
N LEU A 104 -3.94 -4.47 11.62
CA LEU A 104 -4.40 -3.87 10.36
C LEU A 104 -4.56 -2.36 10.48
N LYS A 105 -5.15 -1.85 11.58
CA LYS A 105 -5.20 -0.40 11.84
C LYS A 105 -3.81 0.21 11.86
N LYS A 106 -2.87 -0.44 12.54
CA LYS A 106 -1.48 0.01 12.62
C LYS A 106 -0.82 -0.01 11.24
N LYS A 107 -0.96 -1.09 10.47
CA LYS A 107 -0.45 -1.17 9.08
C LYS A 107 -1.00 -0.03 8.21
N LEU A 108 -2.29 0.29 8.36
CA LEU A 108 -2.93 1.36 7.61
C LEU A 108 -2.42 2.76 7.99
N ALA A 109 -2.22 3.00 9.30
CA ALA A 109 -1.70 4.26 9.83
C ALA A 109 -0.20 4.46 9.53
N ASP A 110 0.58 3.39 9.59
CA ASP A 110 2.04 3.43 9.41
C ASP A 110 2.44 3.49 7.93
N PHE A 111 1.56 3.09 7.01
CA PHE A 111 1.88 3.12 5.59
C PHE A 111 2.04 4.55 5.08
N LYS A 112 3.24 4.85 4.58
CA LYS A 112 3.57 6.08 3.87
C LYS A 112 3.69 5.76 2.40
N ASN A 113 2.92 6.47 1.57
CA ASN A 113 3.04 6.33 0.12
C ASN A 113 4.43 6.80 -0.34
N ASP A 114 5.24 5.86 -0.80
CA ASP A 114 6.63 6.09 -1.21
C ASP A 114 6.91 5.42 -2.57
N GLY A 115 5.91 5.49 -3.46
CA GLY A 115 5.96 4.98 -4.83
C GLY A 115 4.94 3.88 -5.13
N GLN A 116 4.62 3.72 -6.41
CA GLN A 116 3.59 2.80 -6.90
C GLN A 116 3.87 1.34 -6.51
N ASP A 117 5.12 0.87 -6.60
CA ASP A 117 5.48 -0.51 -6.25
C ASP A 117 5.23 -0.82 -4.76
N LYS A 118 5.56 0.13 -3.87
CA LYS A 118 5.30 -0.02 -2.42
C LYS A 118 3.81 -0.01 -2.13
N TRP A 119 3.06 0.81 -2.86
CA TRP A 119 1.61 0.85 -2.78
C TRP A 119 0.97 -0.47 -3.20
N ASP A 120 1.34 -1.02 -4.36
CA ASP A 120 0.77 -2.26 -4.86
C ASP A 120 1.11 -3.45 -3.93
N SER A 121 2.34 -3.50 -3.41
CA SER A 121 2.74 -4.50 -2.41
C SER A 121 1.92 -4.39 -1.13
N PHE A 122 1.79 -3.18 -0.59
CA PHE A 122 1.01 -2.94 0.63
C PHE A 122 -0.46 -3.33 0.44
N LYS A 123 -1.08 -2.89 -0.66
CA LYS A 123 -2.48 -3.19 -0.96
C LYS A 123 -2.71 -4.70 -1.05
N ASN A 124 -1.82 -5.44 -1.71
CA ASN A 124 -1.93 -6.89 -1.85
C ASN A 124 -1.82 -7.61 -0.51
N GLU A 125 -0.83 -7.25 0.32
CA GLU A 125 -0.65 -7.83 1.65
C GLU A 125 -1.84 -7.51 2.57
N PHE A 126 -2.26 -6.24 2.59
CA PHE A 126 -3.37 -5.79 3.42
C PHE A 126 -4.67 -6.52 3.06
N ASN A 127 -4.99 -6.64 1.77
CA ASN A 127 -6.17 -7.38 1.32
C ASN A 127 -6.10 -8.87 1.68
N HIS A 128 -4.92 -9.48 1.61
CA HIS A 128 -4.73 -10.87 2.02
C HIS A 128 -5.00 -11.07 3.52
N ASP A 129 -4.49 -10.18 4.35
CA ASP A 129 -4.70 -10.22 5.80
C ASP A 129 -6.17 -9.97 6.17
N MET A 130 -6.82 -8.99 5.52
CA MET A 130 -8.26 -8.76 5.64
C MET A 130 -9.09 -9.99 5.26
N ASN A 131 -8.75 -10.66 4.16
CA ASN A 131 -9.44 -11.86 3.72
C ASN A 131 -9.27 -13.02 4.71
N LYS A 132 -8.06 -13.21 5.25
CA LYS A 132 -7.82 -14.23 6.30
C LYS A 132 -8.62 -13.94 7.57
N LEU A 133 -8.67 -12.67 7.97
CA LEU A 133 -9.43 -12.23 9.14
C LEU A 133 -10.93 -12.51 8.96
N GLY A 134 -11.50 -12.15 7.81
CA GLY A 134 -12.92 -12.42 7.51
C GLY A 134 -13.26 -13.91 7.51
N LYS A 135 -12.35 -14.76 6.99
CA LYS A 135 -12.50 -16.23 7.07
C LYS A 135 -12.48 -16.72 8.52
N ALA A 136 -11.50 -16.29 9.32
CA ALA A 136 -11.39 -16.70 10.71
C ALA A 136 -12.62 -16.30 11.54
N PHE A 137 -13.19 -15.12 11.29
CA PHE A 137 -14.44 -14.70 11.93
C PHE A 137 -15.64 -15.56 11.50
N LYS A 138 -15.76 -15.84 10.19
CA LYS A 138 -16.83 -16.72 9.68
C LYS A 138 -16.73 -18.12 10.30
N ASP A 139 -15.54 -18.69 10.38
CA ASP A 139 -15.33 -20.01 10.96
C ASP A 139 -15.73 -20.03 12.45
N LEU A 140 -15.37 -18.97 13.20
CA LEU A 140 -15.75 -18.81 14.60
C LEU A 140 -17.28 -18.76 14.78
N THR A 141 -17.99 -18.02 13.94
CA THR A 141 -19.46 -17.90 14.01
C THR A 141 -20.20 -19.16 13.56
N VAL A 142 -19.59 -19.98 12.69
CA VAL A 142 -20.13 -21.30 12.31
C VAL A 142 -19.93 -22.33 13.43
N GLU A 143 -18.77 -22.32 14.09
CA GLU A 143 -18.49 -23.20 15.24
C GLU A 143 -19.48 -22.96 16.40
N ASN A 144 -19.90 -21.72 16.66
CA ASN A 144 -20.89 -21.40 17.73
C ASN A 144 -22.31 -21.90 17.41
N LYS A 145 -22.63 -22.25 16.16
CA LYS A 145 -23.96 -22.76 15.78
C LYS A 145 -24.10 -24.28 15.93
N LYS A 146 -23.00 -25.00 16.13
CA LYS A 146 -22.99 -26.46 16.34
C LYS A 146 -23.00 -26.75 17.83
#